data_AF-A0A7W3TCJ7-F1
#
_entry.id   AF-A0A7W3TCJ7-F1
#
_cell.length_a   1.000
_cell.length_b   1.000
_cell.length_c   1.000
_cell.angle_alpha   90.00
_cell.angle_beta   90.00
_cell.angle_gamma   90.00
#
_symmetry.space_group_name_H-M   'P 1'
#
loop_
_entity.id
_entity.type
_entity.pdbx_description
1 polymer ?
#
loop_
_entity_poly.entity_id
_entity_poly.type
_entity_poly.pdbx_seq_one_letter_code
_entity_poly.pdbx_strand_id
1 'polypeptide(L)' 'MTDHRITLMAAGELRDALTAHRNGDTAAAVAALMSIDPQSWAAIEHRLAALGGTLAELLPDTH' A
#
# COMPACT_ATOMS: atom_id res chain seq x y z
N MET A 1 -21.14 5.67 9.77
CA MET A 1 -20.50 5.09 8.56
C MET A 1 -19.27 5.92 8.25
N THR A 2 -18.10 5.50 8.71
CA THR A 2 -16.85 6.21 8.47
C THR A 2 -16.44 6.01 7.02
N ASP A 3 -16.44 7.10 6.26
CA ASP A 3 -16.11 7.17 4.86
C ASP A 3 -14.59 6.96 4.66
N HIS A 4 -14.19 5.70 4.50
CA HIS A 4 -12.79 5.29 4.24
C HIS A 4 -12.46 5.52 2.76
N ARG A 5 -12.41 6.79 2.34
CA ARG A 5 -11.98 7.17 1.00
C ARG A 5 -10.46 7.11 0.90
N ILE A 6 -9.98 6.27 -0.01
CA ILE A 6 -8.59 6.30 -0.47
C ILE A 6 -8.48 7.40 -1.52
N THR A 7 -7.52 8.30 -1.35
CA THR A 7 -7.25 9.33 -2.36
C THR A 7 -6.59 8.73 -3.60
N LEU A 8 -6.76 9.35 -4.77
CA LEU A 8 -6.06 8.90 -5.98
C LEU A 8 -4.53 8.98 -5.83
N MET A 9 -4.03 9.95 -5.07
CA MET A 9 -2.61 10.08 -4.74
C MET A 9 -2.14 8.86 -3.94
N ALA A 10 -2.80 8.53 -2.82
CA ALA A 10 -2.43 7.38 -2.00
C ALA A 10 -2.52 6.05 -2.76
N ALA A 11 -3.49 5.89 -3.66
CA ALA A 11 -3.56 4.72 -4.54
C ALA A 11 -2.38 4.65 -5.52
N GLY A 12 -1.93 5.80 -6.03
CA GLY A 12 -0.73 5.92 -6.86
C GLY A 12 0.54 5.56 -6.09
N GLU A 13 0.74 6.15 -4.92
CA GLU A 13 1.88 5.88 -4.04
C GLU A 13 1.94 4.40 -3.63
N LEU A 14 0.80 3.76 -3.32
CA LEU A 14 0.76 2.32 -3.01
C LEU A 14 1.19 1.47 -4.21
N ARG A 15 0.72 1.79 -5.41
CA ARG A 15 1.11 1.07 -6.63
C ARG A 15 2.60 1.24 -6.92
N ASP A 16 3.11 2.45 -6.75
CA ASP A 16 4.51 2.76 -6.99
C ASP A 16 5.40 2.07 -5.95
N ALA A 17 4.97 1.99 -4.68
CA ALA A 17 5.63 1.22 -3.65
C ALA A 17 5.73 -0.28 -4.00
N LEU A 18 4.63 -0.89 -4.44
CA LEU A 18 4.61 -2.30 -4.87
C LEU A 18 5.49 -2.54 -6.10
N THR A 19 5.52 -1.59 -7.03
CA THR A 19 6.36 -1.66 -8.24
C THR A 19 7.84 -1.56 -7.88
N ALA A 20 8.22 -0.59 -7.03
CA ALA A 20 9.58 -0.42 -6.55
C ALA A 20 10.06 -1.67 -5.79
N HIS A 21 9.22 -2.23 -4.91
CA HIS A 21 9.53 -3.46 -4.20
C HIS A 21 9.77 -4.64 -5.16
N ARG A 22 8.91 -4.81 -6.18
CA ARG A 22 9.10 -5.84 -7.21
C ARG A 22 10.40 -5.67 -8.01
N ASN A 23 10.88 -4.44 -8.15
CA ASN A 23 12.15 -4.15 -8.83
C ASN A 23 13.37 -4.28 -7.90
N GLY A 24 13.18 -4.65 -6.63
CA GLY A 24 14.24 -4.71 -5.62
C GLY A 24 14.65 -3.34 -5.06
N ASP A 25 13.99 -2.26 -5.48
CA ASP A 25 14.26 -0.91 -4.99
C ASP A 25 13.52 -0.66 -3.68
N THR A 26 14.12 -1.16 -2.60
CA THR A 26 13.58 -1.05 -1.25
C THR A 26 13.49 0.41 -0.78
N ALA A 27 14.42 1.28 -1.22
CA ALA A 27 14.42 2.67 -0.83
C ALA A 27 13.24 3.43 -1.44
N ALA A 28 12.99 3.23 -2.74
CA ALA A 28 11.83 3.82 -3.41
C ALA A 28 10.51 3.26 -2.87
N ALA A 29 10.47 1.97 -2.53
CA ALA A 29 9.29 1.35 -1.91
C ALA A 29 8.94 2.01 -0.56
N VAL A 30 9.93 2.18 0.32
CA VAL A 30 9.73 2.84 1.62
C VAL A 30 9.35 4.30 1.45
N ALA A 31 9.98 5.02 0.53
CA ALA A 31 9.67 6.42 0.27
C ALA A 31 8.20 6.61 -0.15
N ALA A 32 7.71 5.80 -1.09
CA ALA A 32 6.33 5.85 -1.55
C ALA A 32 5.33 5.47 -0.44
N LEU A 33 5.65 4.49 0.42
CA LEU A 33 4.81 4.15 1.57
C LEU A 33 4.71 5.33 2.57
N MET A 34 5.80 6.05 2.80
CA MET A 34 5.83 7.20 3.71
C MET A 34 5.04 8.42 3.18
N SER A 35 4.80 8.48 1.86
CA SER A 35 3.96 9.52 1.25
C SER A 35 2.46 9.29 1.45
N ILE A 36 2.04 8.08 1.85
CA ILE A 36 0.62 7.76 2.04
C ILE A 36 0.13 8.39 3.34
N ASP A 37 -0.95 9.18 3.26
CA ASP A 37 -1.54 9.79 4.44
C ASP A 37 -2.19 8.73 5.37
N PRO A 38 -2.21 8.96 6.70
CA PRO A 38 -2.71 7.97 7.65
C PRO A 38 -4.16 7.53 7.44
N GLN A 39 -5.02 8.43 6.91
CA GLN A 39 -6.41 8.11 6.65
C GLN A 39 -6.55 7.17 5.45
N SER A 40 -5.82 7.45 4.38
CA SER A 40 -5.74 6.57 3.21
C SER A 40 -5.13 5.22 3.57
N TRP A 41 -4.10 5.19 4.42
CA TRP A 41 -3.49 3.94 4.90
C TRP A 41 -4.51 3.06 5.64
N ALA A 42 -5.23 3.63 6.62
CA ALA A 42 -6.27 2.89 7.34
C ALA A 42 -7.39 2.38 6.41
N ALA A 43 -7.75 3.16 5.38
CA ALA A 43 -8.70 2.75 4.36
C ALA A 43 -8.19 1.60 3.46
N ILE A 44 -6.89 1.59 3.15
CA ILE A 44 -6.21 0.49 2.45
C ILE A 44 -6.25 -0.77 3.31
N GLU A 45 -5.82 -0.69 4.58
CA GLU A 45 -5.82 -1.81 5.51
C GLU A 45 -7.21 -2.42 5.70
N HIS A 46 -8.24 -1.58 5.86
CA HIS A 46 -9.62 -2.04 5.99
C HIS A 46 -10.10 -2.80 4.73
N ARG A 47 -9.74 -2.33 3.53
CA ARG A 47 -10.12 -3.02 2.28
C ARG A 47 -9.36 -4.32 2.09
N LEU A 48 -8.08 -4.35 2.45
CA LEU A 48 -7.28 -5.57 2.44
C LEU A 48 -7.86 -6.62 3.39
N ALA A 49 -8.18 -6.23 4.63
CA ALA A 49 -8.83 -7.10 5.60
C ALA A 49 -10.18 -7.62 5.10
N ALA A 50 -10.97 -6.77 4.42
CA ALA A 50 -12.24 -7.19 3.82
C ALA A 50 -12.07 -8.20 2.66
N LEU A 51 -10.92 -8.18 1.99
CA LEU A 51 -10.55 -9.17 0.97
C LEU A 51 -9.93 -10.44 1.58
N GLY A 52 -9.77 -10.50 2.91
CA GLY A 52 -9.16 -11.62 3.61
C GLY A 52 -7.64 -11.70 3.48
N GLY A 53 -6.99 -10.61 3.07
CA GLY A 53 -5.55 -10.56 2.85
C GLY A 53 -4.85 -9.49 3.68
N THR A 54 -3.53 -9.62 3.74
CA THR A 54 -2.61 -8.69 4.41
C THR A 54 -1.64 -8.07 3.40
N LEU A 55 -1.07 -6.90 3.73
CA LEU A 55 -0.06 -6.27 2.86
C LEU A 55 1.16 -7.17 2.66
N ALA A 56 1.50 -7.99 3.65
CA ALA A 56 2.57 -8.96 3.56
C ALA A 56 2.32 -10.02 2.47
N GLU A 57 1.06 -10.42 2.26
CA GLU A 57 0.68 -11.37 1.20
C GLU A 57 0.73 -10.75 -0.20
N LEU A 58 0.79 -9.42 -0.30
CA LEU A 58 1.00 -8.73 -1.58
C LEU A 58 2.47 -8.62 -1.98
N LEU A 59 3.39 -8.91 -1.06
CA LEU A 59 4.83 -8.93 -1.34
C LEU A 59 5.18 -10.31 -1.92
N PRO A 60 5.80 -10.39 -3.11
CA PRO A 60 6.25 -11.66 -3.64
C PRO A 60 7.28 -12.26 -2.68
N ASP A 61 7.20 -13.58 -2.45
CA ASP A 61 8.18 -14.36 -1.70
C ASP A 61 9.58 -14.04 -2.29
N THR A 62 10.38 -13.26 -1.56
CA THR A 62 11.76 -12.97 -1.98
C THR A 62 12.58 -14.22 -1.72
N HIS A 63 12.61 -15.10 -2.72
CA HIS A 63 13.32 -16.37 -2.70
C HIS A 63 14.64 -16.30 -3.47
#